data_AF-A0A8T2PNL8-F1
#
_entry.id   AF-A0A8T2PNL8-F1
#
_cell.length_a   1.000
_cell.length_b   1.000
_cell.length_c   1.000
_cell.angle_alpha   90.00
_cell.angle_beta   90.00
_cell.angle_gamma   90.00
#
_symmetry.space_group_name_H-M   'P 1'
#
loop_
_entity.id
_entity.type
_entity.pdbx_description
1 polymer ?
#
loop_
_entity_poly.entity_id
_entity_poly.type
_entity_poly.pdbx_seq_one_letter_code
_entity_poly.pdbx_strand_id
1 'polypeptide(L)'
;FTLKYVNQEHLTNQVSHETQGLSSKHLVVRRGKPFKITLLFKGRPFSPAKDCLIFKVLLGDLYAEFPATLEKSQSQSQWNAGLLSGSSTHCNSVTVCIFPPPHASVGLYDLHLYILAQSWVRRYKIGEFVLLCNPWCPG
;
A
#
# COMPACT_ATOMS: atom_id res chain seq x y z
N PHE A 1 11.40 -5.63 15.56
CA PHE A 1 11.41 -4.30 14.91
C PHE A 1 10.00 -3.74 14.89
N THR A 2 9.86 -2.44 14.71
CA THR A 2 8.55 -1.78 14.70
C THR A 2 8.46 -0.85 13.50
N LEU A 3 7.24 -0.59 13.04
CA LEU A 3 7.00 0.51 12.12
C LEU A 3 7.30 1.83 12.85
N LYS A 4 8.13 2.67 12.24
CA LYS A 4 8.52 3.99 12.75
C LYS A 4 7.76 5.10 12.04
N TYR A 5 7.69 5.02 10.72
CA TYR A 5 7.08 6.05 9.88
C TYR A 5 6.55 5.43 8.60
N VAL A 6 5.52 6.06 8.03
CA VAL A 6 4.91 5.70 6.75
C VAL A 6 4.88 6.95 5.88
N ASN A 7 5.52 6.87 4.71
CA ASN A 7 5.33 7.86 3.66
C ASN A 7 4.29 7.33 2.67
N GLN A 8 3.18 8.05 2.48
CA GLN A 8 2.19 7.70 1.48
C GLN A 8 2.56 8.18 0.07
N GLU A 9 3.74 8.79 -0.11
CA GLU A 9 4.25 9.23 -1.42
C GLU A 9 3.25 10.16 -2.15
N HIS A 10 2.58 11.06 -1.40
CA HIS A 10 1.43 11.85 -1.88
C HIS A 10 1.68 12.51 -3.22
N LEU A 11 2.76 13.30 -3.33
CA LEU A 11 3.04 14.08 -4.53
C LEU A 11 3.24 13.17 -5.75
N THR A 12 4.09 12.14 -5.64
CA THR A 12 4.42 11.26 -6.76
C THR A 12 3.24 10.39 -7.16
N ASN A 13 2.46 9.90 -6.19
CA ASN A 13 1.23 9.17 -6.46
C ASN A 13 0.17 10.06 -7.12
N GLN A 14 -0.11 11.25 -6.58
CA GLN A 14 -1.13 12.12 -7.16
C GLN A 14 -0.74 12.60 -8.56
N VAL A 15 0.55 12.84 -8.81
CA VAL A 15 1.04 13.13 -10.16
C VAL A 15 0.82 11.95 -11.09
N SER A 16 1.19 10.74 -10.66
CA SER A 16 0.97 9.53 -11.46
C SER A 16 -0.51 9.27 -11.72
N HIS A 17 -1.39 9.59 -10.77
CA HIS A 17 -2.82 9.31 -10.84
C HIS A 17 -3.66 10.44 -11.44
N GLU A 18 -3.04 11.55 -11.83
CA GLU A 18 -3.74 12.74 -12.34
C GLU A 18 -4.83 13.20 -11.36
N THR A 19 -4.41 13.36 -10.10
CA THR A 19 -5.26 13.76 -8.97
C THR A 19 -4.66 14.92 -8.17
N GLN A 20 -3.66 15.61 -8.73
CA GLN A 20 -3.10 16.82 -8.12
C GLN A 20 -4.21 17.85 -7.89
N GLY A 21 -4.20 18.50 -6.72
CA GLY A 21 -5.18 19.53 -6.36
C GLY A 21 -6.53 19.00 -5.87
N LEU A 22 -6.84 17.70 -5.99
CA LEU A 22 -8.12 17.15 -5.50
C LEU A 22 -8.20 17.06 -3.98
N SER A 23 -7.05 16.89 -3.30
CA SER A 23 -6.98 16.95 -1.85
C SER A 23 -5.56 17.21 -1.38
N SER A 24 -5.40 18.09 -0.39
CA SER A 24 -4.17 18.26 0.39
C SER A 24 -4.14 17.41 1.66
N LYS A 25 -5.30 16.88 2.09
CA LYS A 25 -5.47 16.12 3.33
C LYS A 25 -5.31 14.62 3.11
N HIS A 26 -5.94 14.07 2.07
CA HIS A 26 -5.95 12.63 1.80
C HIS A 26 -5.17 12.31 0.52
N LEU A 27 -4.51 11.16 0.48
CA LEU A 27 -3.97 10.62 -0.77
C LEU A 27 -5.17 10.30 -1.67
N VAL A 28 -5.16 10.79 -2.91
CA VAL A 28 -6.22 10.52 -3.90
C VAL A 28 -5.61 9.73 -5.04
N VAL A 29 -6.13 8.53 -5.29
CA VAL A 29 -5.65 7.59 -6.31
C VAL A 29 -6.84 7.01 -7.08
N ARG A 30 -6.57 6.33 -8.19
CA ARG A 30 -7.57 5.74 -9.07
C ARG A 30 -7.43 4.22 -9.11
N ARG A 31 -8.56 3.52 -9.13
CA ARG A 31 -8.60 2.05 -9.21
C ARG A 31 -7.96 1.51 -10.48
N GLY A 32 -7.48 0.26 -10.47
CA GLY A 32 -6.78 -0.33 -11.63
C GLY A 32 -5.40 0.26 -11.92
N LYS A 33 -4.88 1.16 -11.07
CA LYS A 33 -3.53 1.73 -11.19
C LYS A 33 -2.80 1.60 -9.84
N PRO A 34 -1.55 1.11 -9.80
CA PRO A 34 -0.82 0.99 -8.55
C PRO A 34 -0.44 2.34 -7.96
N PHE A 35 -0.33 2.40 -6.63
CA PHE A 35 0.26 3.52 -5.90
C PHE A 35 1.30 3.02 -4.90
N LYS A 36 2.25 3.88 -4.53
CA LYS A 36 3.40 3.52 -3.69
C LYS A 36 3.20 3.99 -2.26
N ILE A 37 3.72 3.21 -1.31
CA ILE A 37 3.96 3.67 0.05
C ILE A 37 5.37 3.24 0.47
N THR A 38 6.02 4.02 1.32
CA THR A 38 7.33 3.69 1.89
C THR A 38 7.21 3.52 3.39
N LEU A 39 7.55 2.32 3.87
CA LEU A 39 7.56 1.95 5.27
C LEU A 39 8.97 2.10 5.82
N LEU A 40 9.12 2.82 6.93
CA LEU A 40 10.40 2.95 7.64
C LEU A 40 10.32 2.18 8.97
N PHE A 41 11.30 1.32 9.21
CA PHE A 41 11.36 0.47 10.40
C PHE A 41 12.41 0.94 11.42
N LYS A 42 12.14 0.68 12.71
CA LYS A 42 13.09 0.87 13.82
C LYS A 42 13.55 -0.49 14.37
N GLY A 43 14.84 -0.60 14.67
CA GLY A 43 15.45 -1.75 15.34
C GLY A 43 16.22 -2.68 14.40
N ARG A 44 15.62 -3.08 13.27
CA ARG A 44 16.31 -3.81 12.20
C ARG A 44 15.60 -3.63 10.84
N PRO A 45 16.26 -3.92 9.71
CA PRO A 45 15.61 -3.97 8.41
C PRO A 45 14.51 -5.04 8.36
N PHE A 46 13.53 -4.83 7.49
CA PHE A 46 12.59 -5.87 7.09
C PHE A 46 13.31 -6.94 6.26
N SER A 47 12.99 -8.21 6.51
CA SER A 47 13.53 -9.34 5.76
C SER A 47 12.37 -10.17 5.17
N PRO A 48 12.17 -10.16 3.84
CA PRO A 48 11.12 -10.96 3.19
C PRO A 48 11.20 -12.46 3.49
N ALA A 49 12.36 -12.97 3.91
CA ALA A 49 12.57 -14.37 4.27
C ALA A 49 12.10 -14.71 5.71
N LYS A 50 11.94 -13.72 6.58
CA LYS A 50 11.60 -13.90 8.02
C LYS A 50 10.33 -13.17 8.44
N ASP A 51 9.91 -12.20 7.65
CA ASP A 51 8.84 -11.26 7.96
C ASP A 51 7.84 -11.22 6.81
N CYS A 52 6.56 -11.07 7.16
CA CYS A 52 5.48 -10.86 6.19
C CYS A 52 4.78 -9.53 6.49
N LEU A 53 4.44 -8.80 5.43
CA LEU A 53 3.58 -7.62 5.49
C LEU A 53 2.24 -8.01 4.90
N ILE A 54 1.18 -7.88 5.69
CA ILE A 54 -0.19 -8.08 5.25
C ILE A 54 -0.92 -6.74 5.32
N PHE A 55 -1.44 -6.31 4.19
CA PHE A 55 -2.23 -5.11 4.07
C PHE A 55 -3.71 -5.45 4.22
N LYS A 56 -4.44 -4.57 4.90
CA LYS A 56 -5.90 -4.62 4.95
C LYS A 56 -6.44 -3.25 4.57
N VAL A 57 -7.34 -3.24 3.60
CA VAL A 57 -8.09 -2.05 3.19
C VAL A 57 -9.52 -2.17 3.66
N LEU A 58 -10.10 -1.11 4.20
CA LEU A 58 -11.50 -1.09 4.65
C LEU A 58 -12.24 0.09 4.00
N LEU A 59 -13.47 -0.17 3.55
CA LEU A 59 -14.44 0.83 3.07
C LEU A 59 -15.77 0.54 3.76
N GLY A 60 -16.03 1.21 4.88
CA GLY A 60 -17.14 0.85 5.77
C GLY A 60 -17.01 -0.61 6.23
N ASP A 61 -18.04 -1.42 6.01
CA ASP A 61 -18.07 -2.85 6.36
C ASP A 61 -17.35 -3.75 5.35
N LEU A 62 -16.99 -3.21 4.18
CA LEU A 62 -16.23 -3.95 3.16
C LEU A 62 -14.75 -3.94 3.50
N TYR A 63 -14.08 -5.09 3.37
CA TYR A 63 -12.62 -5.16 3.52
C TYR A 63 -11.98 -6.15 2.56
N ALA A 64 -10.70 -5.94 2.28
CA ALA A 64 -9.84 -6.92 1.62
C ALA A 64 -8.51 -7.00 2.37
N GLU A 65 -7.98 -8.21 2.53
CA GLU A 65 -6.69 -8.48 3.16
C GLU A 65 -5.78 -9.21 2.17
N PHE A 66 -4.55 -8.75 2.00
CA PHE A 66 -3.64 -9.25 0.99
C PHE A 66 -2.16 -9.09 1.41
N PRO A 67 -1.30 -10.09 1.14
CA PRO A 67 0.12 -9.99 1.47
C PRO A 67 0.88 -9.12 0.46
N ALA A 68 2.00 -8.55 0.89
CA ALA A 68 3.00 -8.00 -0.01
C ALA A 68 3.99 -9.08 -0.44
N THR A 69 4.09 -9.30 -1.74
CA THR A 69 4.95 -10.33 -2.34
C THR A 69 6.13 -9.71 -3.10
N LEU A 70 7.23 -10.43 -3.24
CA LEU A 70 8.35 -10.00 -4.10
C LEU A 70 7.97 -10.05 -5.59
N GLU A 71 7.09 -10.96 -5.95
CA GLU A 71 6.57 -11.10 -7.30
C GLU A 71 5.43 -10.10 -7.53
N LYS A 72 5.42 -9.46 -8.71
CA LYS A 72 4.24 -8.74 -9.17
C LYS A 72 3.14 -9.77 -9.42
N SER A 73 2.06 -9.72 -8.64
CA SER A 73 0.84 -10.46 -8.94
C SER A 73 0.43 -10.16 -10.39
N GLN A 74 0.30 -11.20 -11.22
CA GLN A 74 -0.22 -11.08 -12.58
C GLN A 74 -1.74 -10.87 -12.58
N SER A 75 -2.42 -11.23 -11.49
CA SER A 75 -3.86 -11.05 -11.36
C SER A 75 -4.18 -9.61 -10.96
N GLN A 76 -4.78 -8.87 -11.88
CA GLN A 76 -5.31 -7.52 -11.65
C GLN A 76 -6.75 -7.53 -11.09
N SER A 77 -7.34 -8.72 -10.90
CA SER A 77 -8.75 -8.86 -10.48
C SER A 77 -8.98 -8.64 -8.99
N GLN A 78 -7.92 -8.68 -8.16
CA GLN A 78 -8.00 -8.57 -6.71
C GLN A 78 -6.99 -7.56 -6.18
N TRP A 79 -7.23 -7.07 -4.96
CA TRP A 79 -6.25 -6.29 -4.23
C TRP A 79 -4.97 -7.09 -4.03
N ASN A 80 -3.82 -6.47 -4.32
CA ASN A 80 -2.52 -7.09 -4.11
C ASN A 80 -1.45 -6.03 -3.81
N ALA A 81 -0.30 -6.48 -3.32
CA ALA A 81 0.84 -5.63 -3.03
C ALA A 81 2.14 -6.28 -3.50
N GLY A 82 3.04 -5.46 -4.06
CA GLY A 82 4.36 -5.87 -4.52
C GLY A 82 5.47 -5.09 -3.81
N LEU A 83 6.47 -5.80 -3.30
CA LEU A 83 7.69 -5.22 -2.76
C LEU A 83 8.59 -4.73 -3.90
N LEU A 84 9.02 -3.47 -3.87
CA LEU A 84 9.97 -2.95 -4.84
C LEU A 84 11.40 -3.36 -4.45
N SER A 85 12.06 -4.13 -5.32
CA SER A 85 13.47 -4.48 -5.16
C SER A 85 14.35 -3.22 -5.27
N GLY A 86 15.27 -3.04 -4.32
CA GLY A 86 16.24 -1.93 -4.34
C GLY A 86 15.98 -0.79 -3.34
N SER A 87 15.04 -0.94 -2.39
CA SER A 87 14.95 0.00 -1.26
C SER A 87 16.23 -0.09 -0.43
N SER A 88 17.05 0.96 -0.51
CA SER A 88 18.35 1.17 0.16
C SER A 88 18.62 0.26 1.36
N THR A 89 19.65 -0.58 1.24
CA THR A 89 20.20 -1.44 2.30
C THR A 89 20.68 -0.66 3.53
N HIS A 90 20.77 0.67 3.46
CA HIS A 90 21.17 1.53 4.58
C HIS A 90 20.00 2.18 5.34
N CYS A 91 18.76 2.11 4.84
CA CYS A 91 17.69 2.97 5.36
C CYS A 91 16.62 2.27 6.22
N ASN A 92 16.71 0.96 6.49
CA ASN A 92 15.63 0.20 7.17
C ASN A 92 14.24 0.48 6.56
N SER A 93 14.18 0.80 5.27
CA SER A 93 12.96 1.18 4.57
C SER A 93 12.60 0.19 3.49
N VAL A 94 11.30 0.06 3.23
CA VAL A 94 10.73 -0.79 2.18
C VAL A 94 9.67 -0.01 1.46
N THR A 95 9.77 0.08 0.14
CA THR A 95 8.70 0.65 -0.68
C THR A 95 7.82 -0.48 -1.23
N VAL A 96 6.52 -0.32 -1.06
CA VAL A 96 5.50 -1.27 -1.49
C VAL A 96 4.61 -0.58 -2.52
N CYS A 97 4.33 -1.26 -3.64
CA CYS A 97 3.29 -0.89 -4.57
C CYS A 97 2.00 -1.61 -4.17
N ILE A 98 0.92 -0.88 -3.89
CA ILE A 98 -0.42 -1.43 -3.66
C ILE A 98 -1.22 -1.30 -4.96
N PHE A 99 -1.94 -2.36 -5.32
CA PHE A 99 -2.71 -2.49 -6.55
C PHE A 99 -4.20 -2.64 -6.23
N PRO A 100 -4.99 -1.56 -6.34
CA PRO A 100 -6.44 -1.66 -6.33
C PRO A 100 -6.94 -2.30 -7.63
N PRO A 101 -7.85 -3.29 -7.59
CA PRO A 101 -8.40 -3.87 -8.81
C PRO A 101 -9.28 -2.86 -9.57
N PRO A 102 -9.42 -2.97 -10.91
CA PRO A 102 -10.24 -2.06 -11.72
C PRO A 102 -11.71 -1.98 -11.29
N HIS A 103 -12.23 -3.02 -10.63
CA HIS A 103 -13.61 -3.09 -10.16
C HIS A 103 -13.79 -2.72 -8.67
N ALA A 104 -12.73 -2.26 -7.99
CA ALA A 104 -12.86 -1.81 -6.61
C ALA A 104 -13.92 -0.69 -6.49
N SER A 105 -14.70 -0.75 -5.40
CA SER A 105 -15.60 0.33 -4.99
C SER A 105 -14.82 1.62 -4.79
N VAL A 106 -15.44 2.76 -5.11
CA VAL A 106 -14.83 4.08 -4.90
C VAL A 106 -15.20 4.62 -3.52
N GLY A 107 -14.32 5.42 -2.91
CA GLY A 107 -14.58 6.01 -1.60
C GLY A 107 -13.32 6.25 -0.78
N LEU A 108 -13.52 6.64 0.48
CA LEU A 108 -12.46 6.81 1.47
C LEU A 108 -12.16 5.48 2.15
N TYR A 109 -10.94 4.99 1.98
CA TYR A 109 -10.45 3.75 2.53
C TYR A 109 -9.55 3.98 3.75
N ASP A 110 -9.72 3.14 4.77
CA ASP A 110 -8.73 2.92 5.81
C ASP A 110 -7.68 1.92 5.32
N LEU A 111 -6.40 2.25 5.51
CA LEU A 111 -5.29 1.36 5.20
C LEU A 111 -4.59 0.89 6.48
N HIS A 112 -4.60 -0.41 6.68
CA HIS A 112 -4.01 -1.08 7.83
C HIS A 112 -2.84 -1.98 7.39
N LEU A 113 -1.84 -2.12 8.26
CA LEU A 113 -0.69 -2.98 8.07
C LEU A 113 -0.54 -3.92 9.26
N TYR A 114 -0.36 -5.19 8.95
CA TYR A 114 -0.05 -6.27 9.87
C TYR A 114 1.36 -6.74 9.56
N ILE A 115 2.24 -6.65 10.55
CA ILE A 115 3.62 -7.13 10.46
C ILE A 115 3.71 -8.44 11.23
N LEU A 116 3.91 -9.53 10.50
CA LEU A 116 4.13 -10.86 11.05
C LEU A 116 5.63 -11.12 11.06
N ALA A 117 6.18 -11.42 12.22
CA ALA A 117 7.58 -11.81 12.35
C ALA A 117 7.69 -12.90 13.41
N GLN A 118 8.41 -13.99 13.11
CA GLN A 118 8.64 -15.18 13.97
C GLN A 118 7.51 -15.51 14.96
N SER A 119 7.48 -14.91 16.15
CA SER A 119 6.54 -15.20 17.23
C SER A 119 5.50 -14.12 17.53
N TRP A 120 5.46 -13.01 16.78
CA TRP A 120 4.52 -11.93 17.05
C TRP A 120 3.86 -11.34 15.80
N VAL A 121 2.72 -10.69 16.05
CA VAL A 121 1.99 -9.90 15.07
C VAL A 121 1.79 -8.50 15.62
N ARG A 122 2.11 -7.47 14.84
CA ARG A 122 1.82 -6.07 15.16
C ARG A 122 0.89 -5.47 14.13
N ARG A 123 -0.06 -4.65 14.58
CA ARG A 123 -1.09 -4.02 13.74
C ARG A 123 -0.96 -2.51 13.81
N TYR A 124 -1.12 -1.85 12.67
CA TYR A 124 -1.02 -0.40 12.54
C TYR A 124 -2.11 0.10 11.59
N LYS A 125 -2.85 1.16 11.97
CA LYS A 125 -3.54 2.01 10.98
C LYS A 125 -2.48 2.93 10.39
N ILE A 126 -2.19 2.76 9.10
CA ILE A 126 -1.07 3.44 8.40
C ILE A 126 -1.54 4.60 7.51
N GLY A 127 -2.85 4.87 7.53
CA GLY A 127 -3.45 6.10 7.02
C GLY A 127 -4.73 5.82 6.25
N GLU A 128 -5.17 6.83 5.52
CA GLU A 128 -6.40 6.82 4.73
C GLU A 128 -6.09 7.26 3.29
N PHE A 129 -6.86 6.77 2.32
CA PHE A 129 -6.77 7.22 0.93
C PHE A 129 -8.15 7.22 0.26
N VAL A 130 -8.37 8.16 -0.66
CA VAL A 130 -9.54 8.20 -1.52
C VAL A 130 -9.24 7.43 -2.80
N LEU A 131 -10.09 6.45 -3.11
CA LEU A 131 -10.05 5.71 -4.37
C LEU A 131 -11.14 6.21 -5.31
N LEU A 132 -10.76 6.65 -6.51
CA LEU A 132 -11.66 7.13 -7.55
C LEU A 132 -11.75 6.15 -8.72
N CYS A 133 -12.76 6.36 -9.57
CA CYS A 133 -12.83 5.73 -10.88
C CYS A 133 -11.60 6.07 -11.74
N ASN A 134 -11.21 5.12 -12.58
CA ASN A 134 -10.12 5.28 -13.55
C ASN A 134 -10.67 5.11 -14.98
N PRO A 135 -11.00 6.20 -15.68
CA PRO A 135 -11.50 6.13 -17.05
C PRO A 135 -10.44 5.69 -18.07
N TRP A 136 -9.16 5.65 -17.69
CA TRP A 136 -8.06 5.22 -18.56
C TRP A 136 -7.66 3.74 -18.36
N CYS A 137 -8.35 3.02 -17.48
CA CYS A 137 -8.12 1.60 -17.29
C CYS A 137 -8.97 0.81 -18.31
N PRO A 138 -8.38 0.00 -19.20
CA PRO A 138 -9.14 -1.00 -19.91
C PRO A 138 -9.75 -1.95 -18.88
N GLY A 139 -11.05 -2.21 -19.01
CA GLY A 139 -11.82 -3.06 -18.10
C GLY A 139 -11.34 -4.49 -18.06
#